data_AF-A0A9D5REI0-F1
#
_entry.id   AF-A0A9D5REI0-F1
#
_cell.length_a   1.000
_cell.length_b   1.000
_cell.length_c   1.000
_cell.angle_alpha   90.00
_cell.angle_beta   90.00
_cell.angle_gamma   90.00
#
_symmetry.space_group_name_H-M   'P 1'
#
loop_
_entity.id
_entity.type
_entity.pdbx_description
1 polymer ?
#
loop_
_entity_poly.entity_id
_entity_poly.type
_entity_poly.pdbx_seq_one_letter_code
_entity_poly.pdbx_strand_id
1 'polypeptide(L)'
;MTEREERIVERLLLAQCWVIDFLPFKVPADAGRRFFAVEKHCREPHRMRRFRQALADVMLKLGCYESFHMLSEGEAQALSDPPPEVLEDRIAASEDAVMLLIGESAPPDGVVSRQALFTYDPGDLYATVYGPSEALLALLKPLASSCGLFVRKGEDG
;
A
#
# COMPACT_ATOMS: atom_id res chain seq x y z
N MET A 1 11.19 4.47 14.24
CA MET A 1 9.86 4.05 14.72
C MET A 1 9.89 3.90 16.22
N THR A 2 8.74 4.01 16.88
CA THR A 2 8.59 3.64 18.29
C THR A 2 8.42 2.13 18.43
N GLU A 3 8.78 1.55 19.58
CA GLU A 3 8.56 0.11 19.84
C GLU A 3 7.09 -0.30 19.69
N ARG A 4 6.16 0.64 19.91
CA ARG A 4 4.73 0.39 19.72
C ARG A 4 4.39 0.19 18.25
N GLU A 5 4.91 1.06 17.38
CA GLU A 5 4.71 0.97 15.93
C GLU A 5 5.34 -0.32 15.38
N GLU A 6 6.54 -0.69 15.85
CA GLU A 6 7.19 -1.95 15.49
C GLU A 6 6.31 -3.16 15.82
N ARG A 7 5.80 -3.27 17.04
CA ARG A 7 4.88 -4.35 17.43
C ARG A 7 3.59 -4.40 16.61
N ILE A 8 3.08 -3.23 16.20
CA ILE A 8 1.89 -3.15 15.33
C ILE A 8 2.23 -3.69 13.94
N VAL A 9 3.36 -3.26 13.36
CA VAL A 9 3.83 -3.71 12.04
C VAL A 9 4.05 -5.22 12.04
N GLU A 10 4.78 -5.76 13.02
CA GLU A 10 5.03 -7.20 13.13
C GLU A 10 3.74 -8.01 13.18
N ARG A 11 2.76 -7.56 13.98
CA ARG A 11 1.44 -8.20 14.06
C ARG A 11 0.70 -8.14 12.73
N LEU A 12 0.72 -6.99 12.04
CA LEU A 12 0.01 -6.81 10.77
C LEU A 12 0.64 -7.64 9.65
N LEU A 13 1.96 -7.77 9.59
CA LEU A 13 2.65 -8.60 8.60
C LEU A 13 2.24 -10.09 8.67
N LEU A 14 1.78 -10.56 9.83
CA LEU A 14 1.24 -11.91 10.03
C LEU A 14 -0.25 -12.04 9.70
N ALA A 15 -0.93 -10.92 9.44
CA ALA A 15 -2.35 -10.90 9.10
C ALA A 15 -2.57 -11.18 7.61
N GLN A 16 -3.85 -11.32 7.24
CA GLN A 16 -4.24 -11.52 5.85
C GLN A 16 -3.71 -10.40 4.94
N CYS A 17 -3.02 -10.77 3.87
CA CYS A 17 -2.46 -9.86 2.88
C CYS A 17 -3.43 -9.67 1.70
N TRP A 18 -3.51 -8.44 1.21
CA TRP A 18 -4.16 -8.04 -0.03
C TRP A 18 -3.17 -7.30 -0.91
N VAL A 19 -3.36 -7.36 -2.23
CA VAL A 19 -2.46 -6.77 -3.22
C VAL A 19 -3.23 -5.74 -4.03
N ILE A 20 -2.66 -4.55 -4.16
CA ILE A 20 -3.06 -3.54 -5.14
C ILE A 20 -2.15 -3.73 -6.36
N ASP A 21 -2.71 -4.15 -7.49
CA ASP A 21 -1.97 -4.63 -8.65
C ASP A 21 -2.47 -3.95 -9.93
N PHE A 22 -1.63 -3.89 -10.96
CA PHE A 22 -2.06 -3.47 -12.30
C PHE A 22 -2.93 -4.54 -13.00
N LEU A 23 -2.96 -5.78 -12.49
CA LEU A 23 -3.81 -6.86 -12.98
C LEU A 23 -4.89 -7.28 -11.97
N PRO A 24 -6.12 -7.57 -12.44
CA PRO A 24 -7.23 -7.95 -11.55
C PRO A 24 -7.10 -9.35 -10.94
N PHE A 25 -6.34 -10.23 -11.57
CA PHE A 25 -6.18 -11.62 -11.17
C PHE A 25 -4.72 -12.03 -11.26
N LYS A 26 -4.34 -13.00 -10.42
CA LYS A 26 -3.03 -13.65 -10.55
C LYS A 26 -2.94 -14.31 -11.93
N VAL A 27 -1.83 -14.10 -12.61
CA VAL A 27 -1.63 -14.70 -13.93
C VAL A 27 -1.38 -16.21 -13.76
N PRO A 28 -2.09 -17.07 -14.51
CA PRO A 28 -1.84 -18.51 -14.50
C PRO A 28 -0.38 -18.86 -14.82
N ALA A 29 0.15 -19.90 -14.17
CA ALA A 29 1.56 -20.27 -14.27
C ALA A 29 2.00 -20.61 -15.72
N ASP A 30 1.10 -21.18 -16.52
CA ASP A 30 1.32 -21.53 -17.93
C ASP A 30 1.34 -20.30 -18.86
N ALA A 31 0.84 -19.14 -18.41
CA ALA A 31 0.87 -17.88 -19.15
C ALA A 31 2.15 -17.06 -18.92
N GLY A 32 3.12 -17.56 -18.15
CA GLY A 32 4.29 -16.83 -17.67
C GLY A 32 5.07 -16.05 -18.75
N ARG A 33 5.28 -16.63 -19.94
CA ARG A 33 6.02 -15.93 -21.03
C ARG A 33 5.35 -14.61 -21.45
N ARG A 34 4.01 -14.58 -21.52
CA ARG A 34 3.27 -13.37 -21.89
C ARG A 34 3.31 -12.36 -20.74
N PHE A 35 3.16 -12.84 -19.51
CA PHE A 35 3.25 -12.01 -18.32
C PHE A 35 4.61 -11.31 -18.22
N PHE A 36 5.72 -12.05 -18.27
CA PHE A 36 7.06 -11.46 -18.13
C PHE A 36 7.38 -10.44 -19.24
N ALA A 37 6.87 -10.66 -20.45
CA ALA A 37 7.01 -9.68 -21.54
C ALA A 37 6.25 -8.38 -21.23
N VAL A 38 5.02 -8.48 -20.73
CA VAL A 38 4.21 -7.31 -20.31
C VAL A 38 4.81 -6.63 -19.08
N GLU A 39 5.25 -7.40 -18.09
CA GLU A 39 5.88 -6.88 -16.87
C GLU A 39 7.14 -6.10 -17.21
N LYS A 40 8.04 -6.67 -18.02
CA LYS A 40 9.25 -5.98 -18.50
C LYS A 40 8.90 -4.66 -19.21
N HIS A 41 7.86 -4.67 -20.03
CA HIS A 41 7.38 -3.46 -20.71
C HIS A 41 6.85 -2.43 -19.71
N CYS A 42 6.04 -2.85 -18.72
CA CYS A 42 5.51 -1.97 -17.68
C CYS A 42 6.58 -1.43 -16.72
N ARG A 43 7.72 -2.11 -16.59
CA ARG A 43 8.89 -1.66 -15.81
C ARG A 43 9.71 -0.56 -16.51
N GLU A 44 9.37 -0.14 -17.73
CA GLU A 44 10.01 1.03 -18.35
C GLU A 44 9.80 2.30 -17.49
N PRO A 45 10.79 3.21 -17.37
CA PRO A 45 10.75 4.30 -16.39
C PRO A 45 9.49 5.19 -16.46
N HIS A 46 9.01 5.50 -17.67
CA HIS A 46 7.82 6.32 -17.85
C HIS A 46 6.52 5.61 -17.45
N ARG A 47 6.48 4.28 -17.52
CA ARG A 47 5.34 3.45 -17.12
C ARG A 47 5.36 3.18 -15.63
N MET A 48 6.55 2.94 -15.06
CA MET A 48 6.74 2.89 -13.61
C MET A 48 6.26 4.18 -12.96
N ARG A 49 6.67 5.35 -13.47
CA ARG A 49 6.17 6.65 -12.98
C ARG A 49 4.65 6.74 -13.03
N ARG A 50 4.01 6.26 -14.12
CA ARG A 50 2.55 6.26 -14.23
C ARG A 50 1.89 5.31 -13.23
N PHE A 51 2.47 4.15 -12.99
CA PHE A 51 1.98 3.21 -11.97
C PHE A 51 2.07 3.83 -10.58
N ARG A 52 3.23 4.42 -10.23
CA ARG A 52 3.46 5.08 -8.95
C ARG A 52 2.49 6.25 -8.73
N GLN A 53 2.23 7.05 -9.78
CA GLN A 53 1.21 8.09 -9.73
C GLN A 53 -0.20 7.52 -9.47
N ALA A 54 -0.58 6.45 -10.17
CA ALA A 54 -1.88 5.82 -9.95
C ALA A 54 -2.01 5.30 -8.50
N LEU A 55 -0.93 4.78 -7.93
CA LEU A 55 -0.89 4.33 -6.54
C LEU A 55 -1.00 5.51 -5.56
N ALA A 56 -0.29 6.61 -5.82
CA ALA A 56 -0.41 7.85 -5.05
C ALA A 56 -1.85 8.39 -5.09
N ASP A 57 -2.48 8.42 -6.26
CA ASP A 57 -3.88 8.85 -6.43
C ASP A 57 -4.86 7.99 -5.61
N VAL A 58 -4.60 6.67 -5.50
CA VAL A 58 -5.40 5.79 -4.61
C VAL A 58 -5.25 6.22 -3.16
N MET A 59 -4.01 6.41 -2.69
CA MET A 59 -3.74 6.76 -1.30
C MET A 59 -4.24 8.16 -0.94
N LEU A 60 -4.10 9.14 -1.83
CA LEU A 60 -4.66 10.48 -1.66
C LEU A 60 -6.18 10.46 -1.49
N LYS A 61 -6.90 9.72 -2.34
CA LYS A 61 -8.35 9.55 -2.22
C LYS A 61 -8.75 8.80 -0.95
N LEU A 62 -7.97 7.79 -0.56
CA LEU A 62 -8.21 7.04 0.66
C LEU A 62 -8.00 7.91 1.91
N GLY A 63 -7.02 8.83 1.88
CA GLY A 63 -6.76 9.80 2.94
C GLY A 63 -7.91 10.76 3.23
N CYS A 64 -8.91 10.85 2.34
CA CYS A 64 -10.16 11.56 2.63
C CYS A 64 -11.09 10.82 3.61
N TYR A 65 -10.85 9.53 3.84
CA TYR A 65 -11.70 8.64 4.65
C TYR A 65 -10.96 7.99 5.82
N GLU A 66 -9.64 7.87 5.74
CA GLU A 66 -8.79 7.20 6.72
C GLU A 66 -7.58 8.07 7.08
N SER A 67 -7.13 8.01 8.32
CA SER A 67 -5.85 8.61 8.74
C SER A 67 -4.67 7.75 8.34
N PHE A 68 -3.51 8.39 8.15
CA PHE A 68 -2.25 7.72 7.84
C PHE A 68 -1.16 8.05 8.87
N HIS A 69 -0.35 7.06 9.19
CA HIS A 69 0.94 7.27 9.86
C HIS A 69 2.05 6.74 8.97
N MET A 70 2.83 7.66 8.41
CA MET A 70 3.95 7.35 7.53
C MET A 70 5.17 6.96 8.35
N LEU A 71 5.63 5.74 8.14
CA LEU A 71 6.78 5.17 8.83
C LEU A 71 8.02 5.38 7.96
N SER A 72 9.03 6.03 8.53
CA SER A 72 10.33 6.23 7.89
C SER A 72 11.42 5.50 8.68
N GLU A 73 12.35 4.88 7.96
CA GLU A 73 13.54 4.30 8.57
C GLU A 73 14.40 5.41 9.18
N GLY A 74 14.91 5.20 10.40
CA GLY A 74 15.75 6.18 11.09
C GLY A 74 15.02 7.34 11.76
N GLU A 75 13.71 7.53 11.52
CA GLU A 75 12.93 8.56 12.20
C GLU A 75 12.36 8.05 13.53
N ALA A 76 12.43 8.87 14.58
CA ALA A 76 11.97 8.49 15.92
C ALA A 76 10.44 8.34 16.02
N GLN A 77 9.69 9.04 15.16
CA GLN A 77 8.23 9.08 15.20
C GLN A 77 7.67 9.09 13.77
N ALA A 78 6.52 8.43 13.58
CA ALA A 78 5.81 8.48 12.32
C ALA A 78 5.25 9.88 12.02
N LEU A 79 5.27 10.28 10.75
CA LEU A 79 4.54 11.47 10.31
C LEU A 79 3.06 11.14 10.20
N SER A 80 2.24 11.75 11.06
CA SER A 80 0.79 11.53 11.10
C SER A 80 0.09 12.48 10.14
N ASP A 81 -0.88 11.94 9.38
CA ASP A 81 -1.68 12.63 8.36
C ASP A 81 -0.83 13.57 7.50
N PRO A 82 0.16 13.02 6.76
CA PRO A 82 1.06 13.81 5.94
C PRO A 82 0.27 14.67 4.95
N PRO A 83 0.72 15.91 4.65
CA PRO A 83 0.14 16.71 3.60
C PRO A 83 0.08 15.94 2.26
N PRO A 84 -0.92 16.20 1.41
CA PRO A 84 -1.08 15.52 0.12
C PRO A 84 0.21 15.46 -0.71
N GLU A 85 0.92 16.58 -0.81
CA GLU A 85 2.18 16.69 -1.54
C GLU A 85 3.28 15.79 -0.96
N VAL A 86 3.34 15.63 0.37
CA VAL A 86 4.33 14.77 1.02
C VAL A 86 3.99 13.29 0.79
N LEU A 87 2.70 12.94 0.85
CA LEU A 87 2.24 11.58 0.56
C LEU A 87 2.49 11.21 -0.90
N GLU A 88 2.18 12.12 -1.81
CA GLU A 88 2.42 11.96 -3.24
C GLU A 88 3.92 11.80 -3.53
N ASP A 89 4.77 12.70 -3.04
CA ASP A 89 6.21 12.61 -3.24
C ASP A 89 6.77 11.29 -2.70
N ARG A 90 6.30 10.83 -1.54
CA ARG A 90 6.75 9.57 -0.95
C ARG A 90 6.40 8.35 -1.81
N ILE A 91 5.22 8.32 -2.44
CA ILE A 91 4.78 7.16 -3.24
C ILE A 91 5.23 7.26 -4.70
N ALA A 92 5.12 8.46 -5.28
CA ALA A 92 5.32 8.71 -6.70
C ALA A 92 6.78 8.94 -7.09
N ALA A 93 7.54 9.62 -6.22
CA ALA A 93 8.85 10.16 -6.55
C ALA A 93 10.01 9.52 -5.78
N SER A 94 9.77 8.96 -4.58
CA SER A 94 10.81 8.32 -3.78
C SER A 94 11.35 7.04 -4.42
N GLU A 95 12.62 6.74 -4.13
CA GLU A 95 13.24 5.44 -4.39
C GLU A 95 13.24 4.53 -3.16
N ASP A 96 12.81 5.04 -2.01
CA ASP A 96 12.71 4.27 -0.78
C ASP A 96 11.41 3.49 -0.72
N ALA A 97 11.45 2.35 -0.01
CA ALA A 97 10.22 1.66 0.36
C ALA A 97 9.30 2.58 1.18
N VAL A 98 8.00 2.41 0.95
CA VAL A 98 6.95 3.15 1.62
C VAL A 98 6.23 2.21 2.56
N MET A 99 6.04 2.66 3.81
CA MET A 99 5.23 1.98 4.81
C MET A 99 4.26 2.98 5.43
N LEU A 100 2.97 2.66 5.36
CA LEU A 100 1.90 3.49 5.92
C LEU A 100 1.02 2.62 6.83
N LEU A 101 0.86 3.02 8.08
CA LEU A 101 -0.26 2.53 8.89
C LEU A 101 -1.52 3.30 8.50
N ILE A 102 -2.59 2.57 8.25
CA ILE A 102 -3.90 3.11 7.86
C ILE A 102 -4.88 2.88 9.01
N GLY A 103 -5.63 3.92 9.35
CA GLY A 103 -6.60 3.93 10.43
C GLY A 103 -6.06 4.57 11.72
N GLU A 104 -6.96 4.83 12.66
CA GLU A 104 -6.64 5.57 13.89
C GLU A 104 -5.52 4.89 14.72
N SER A 105 -4.63 5.70 15.30
CA SER A 105 -3.76 5.25 16.39
C SER A 105 -4.57 5.08 17.67
N ALA A 106 -4.38 3.97 18.40
CA ALA A 106 -5.21 3.68 19.57
C ALA A 106 -5.07 4.77 20.62
N PRO A 107 -6.16 5.02 21.38
CA PRO A 107 -6.03 5.72 22.63
C PRO A 107 -5.02 5.00 23.56
N PRO A 108 -4.44 5.72 24.54
CA PRO A 108 -3.33 5.23 25.37
C PRO A 108 -3.61 3.93 26.15
N ASP A 109 -4.86 3.51 26.23
CA ASP A 109 -5.39 2.29 26.86
C ASP A 109 -5.42 1.06 25.93
N GLY A 110 -4.91 1.18 24.70
CA GLY A 110 -4.13 0.09 24.10
C GLY A 110 -4.83 -0.87 23.15
N VAL A 111 -6.03 -0.56 22.63
CA VAL A 111 -6.68 -1.41 21.62
C VAL A 111 -7.12 -0.59 20.40
N VAL A 112 -6.40 -0.71 19.27
CA VAL A 112 -6.98 -0.38 17.96
C VAL A 112 -7.55 -1.65 17.37
N SER A 113 -8.83 -1.61 17.01
CA SER A 113 -9.49 -2.70 16.32
C SER A 113 -9.37 -2.64 14.79
N ARG A 114 -8.90 -1.53 14.20
CA ARG A 114 -8.90 -1.28 12.75
C ARG A 114 -7.63 -0.59 12.25
N GLN A 115 -6.50 -1.30 12.30
CA GLN A 115 -5.28 -0.87 11.62
C GLN A 115 -4.98 -1.80 10.45
N ALA A 116 -4.52 -1.21 9.36
CA ALA A 116 -3.93 -1.93 8.24
C ALA A 116 -2.52 -1.38 7.97
N LEU A 117 -1.67 -2.20 7.36
CA LEU A 117 -0.34 -1.79 6.94
C LEU A 117 -0.28 -1.80 5.42
N PHE A 118 -0.07 -0.65 4.81
CA PHE A 118 0.28 -0.55 3.39
C PHE A 118 1.80 -0.57 3.25
N THR A 119 2.31 -1.38 2.33
CA THR A 119 3.72 -1.37 1.93
C THR A 119 3.87 -1.31 0.42
N TYR A 120 4.88 -0.60 -0.04
CA TYR A 120 5.21 -0.47 -1.45
C TYR A 120 6.72 -0.35 -1.65
N ASP A 121 7.27 -1.16 -2.56
CA ASP A 121 8.63 -1.01 -3.07
C ASP A 121 8.56 -0.28 -4.43
N PRO A 122 9.27 0.84 -4.64
CA PRO A 122 9.22 1.60 -5.89
C PRO A 122 9.58 0.79 -7.15
N GLY A 123 10.30 -0.32 -7.01
CA GLY A 123 10.63 -1.23 -8.10
C GLY A 123 9.47 -2.12 -8.55
N ASP A 124 8.42 -2.25 -7.74
CA ASP A 124 7.33 -3.20 -7.97
C ASP A 124 6.13 -2.58 -8.70
N LEU A 125 5.42 -3.43 -9.44
CA LEU A 125 4.16 -3.14 -10.14
C LEU A 125 2.93 -3.55 -9.29
N TYR A 126 3.13 -3.67 -7.99
CA TYR A 126 2.08 -3.93 -7.02
C TYR A 126 2.47 -3.29 -5.67
N ALA A 127 1.47 -3.07 -4.83
CA ALA A 127 1.63 -2.74 -3.41
C ALA A 127 0.86 -3.76 -2.58
N THR A 128 1.18 -3.86 -1.29
CA THR A 128 0.49 -4.79 -0.38
C THR A 128 -0.20 -4.06 0.76
N VAL A 129 -1.33 -4.60 1.21
CA VAL A 129 -2.10 -4.11 2.35
C VAL A 129 -2.38 -5.28 3.27
N TYR A 130 -1.82 -5.24 4.48
CA TYR A 130 -1.96 -6.28 5.49
C TYR A 130 -3.01 -5.92 6.52
N GLY A 131 -3.81 -6.92 6.91
CA GLY A 131 -4.86 -6.78 7.91
C GLY A 131 -5.98 -5.77 7.58
N PRO A 132 -6.34 -5.49 6.30
CA PRO A 132 -7.41 -4.55 6.04
C PRO A 132 -8.75 -5.10 6.56
N SER A 133 -9.54 -4.23 7.19
CA SER A 133 -10.92 -4.57 7.54
C SER A 133 -11.80 -4.67 6.29
N GLU A 134 -12.96 -5.32 6.39
CA GLU A 134 -13.91 -5.36 5.27
C GLU A 134 -14.38 -3.97 4.84
N ALA A 135 -14.53 -3.04 5.79
CA ALA A 135 -14.88 -1.64 5.50
C ALA A 135 -13.78 -0.94 4.69
N LEU A 136 -12.51 -1.14 5.09
CA LEU A 136 -11.37 -0.60 4.35
C LEU A 136 -11.28 -1.20 2.94
N LEU A 137 -11.51 -2.50 2.79
CA LEU A 137 -11.53 -3.14 1.47
C LEU A 137 -12.68 -2.63 0.59
N ALA A 138 -13.84 -2.34 1.17
CA ALA A 138 -14.99 -1.79 0.45
C ALA A 138 -14.71 -0.37 -0.10
N LEU A 139 -13.85 0.41 0.56
CA LEU A 139 -13.36 1.69 0.05
C LEU A 139 -12.21 1.50 -0.95
N LEU A 140 -11.22 0.69 -0.60
CA LEU A 140 -9.99 0.55 -1.38
C LEU A 140 -10.22 -0.02 -2.78
N LYS A 141 -11.13 -1.01 -2.92
CA LYS A 141 -11.47 -1.64 -4.21
C LYS A 141 -11.92 -0.63 -5.27
N PRO A 142 -13.01 0.14 -5.08
CA PRO A 142 -13.46 1.11 -6.07
C PRO A 142 -12.45 2.25 -6.28
N LEU A 143 -11.73 2.68 -5.24
CA LEU A 143 -10.68 3.70 -5.37
C LEU A 143 -9.55 3.21 -6.29
N ALA A 144 -9.03 2.01 -6.06
CA ALA A 144 -8.03 1.38 -6.94
C ALA A 144 -8.54 1.26 -8.37
N SER A 145 -9.76 0.76 -8.57
CA SER A 145 -10.35 0.62 -9.91
C SER A 145 -10.49 1.97 -10.64
N SER A 146 -10.80 3.06 -9.91
CA SER A 146 -10.85 4.41 -10.49
C SER A 146 -9.48 4.90 -11.00
N CYS A 147 -8.39 4.33 -10.50
CA CYS A 147 -7.01 4.63 -10.89
C CYS A 147 -6.43 3.60 -11.88
N GLY A 148 -7.24 2.65 -12.36
CA GLY A 148 -6.78 1.57 -13.25
C GLY A 148 -5.99 0.47 -12.55
N LEU A 149 -6.11 0.36 -11.23
CA LEU A 149 -5.52 -0.67 -10.39
C LEU A 149 -6.61 -1.60 -9.84
N PHE A 150 -6.20 -2.73 -9.28
CA PHE A 150 -7.12 -3.75 -8.79
C PHE A 150 -6.68 -4.28 -7.45
N VAL A 151 -7.65 -4.50 -6.57
CA VAL A 151 -7.42 -5.08 -5.24
C VAL A 151 -7.82 -6.55 -5.27
N ARG A 152 -6.86 -7.42 -5.02
CA ARG A 152 -7.06 -8.88 -4.95
C ARG A 152 -6.48 -9.43 -3.66
N LYS A 153 -6.99 -10.56 -3.19
CA LYS A 153 -6.43 -11.24 -2.04
C LYS A 153 -5.00 -11.71 -2.38
N GLY A 154 -4.06 -11.51 -1.46
CA GLY A 154 -2.75 -12.14 -1.53
C GLY A 154 -2.89 -13.64 -1.26
N GLU A 155 -1.97 -14.45 -1.77
CA GLU A 155 -1.87 -15.83 -1.30
C GLU A 155 -1.13 -15.82 0.04
N ASP A 156 -1.53 -16.71 0.95
CA ASP A 156 -0.72 -17.04 2.12
C ASP A 156 0.61 -17.61 1.56
N GLY A 157 1.74 -17.05 1.99
CA GLY A 157 3.07 -17.44 1.52
C GLY A 157 3.40 -18.91 1.80
#